data_AF-A0A7I0HMD5-F1
#
_entry.id   AF-A0A7I0HMD5-F1
#
_cell.length_a   1.000
_cell.length_b   1.000
_cell.length_c   1.000
_cell.angle_alpha   90.00
_cell.angle_beta   90.00
_cell.angle_gamma   90.00
#
_symmetry.space_group_name_H-M   'P 1'
#
loop_
_entity.id
_entity.type
_entity.pdbx_description
1 polymer ?
#
loop_
_entity_poly.entity_id
_entity_poly.type
_entity_poly.pdbx_seq_one_letter_code
_entity_poly.pdbx_strand_id
1 'polypeptide(L)'
;MKKIYYLFGFFLMFCFHCKKANLCNPADIESQCGILNLAFQKPISFGPPKKPQCSPCRMFVSATSYNANLQGISGADVKCSIDPNKPADGIYKALLVDDVNRRACTSANCSVGGITEQIDWVVAPNISYYSLNTSALIFTSDLNGVFTGSFATTMSAPTGIWTGIKNNPSWDWQTDTSHTCTSWSDNVSANCGTYGVTSWQDSRAIAITSAYGNGGTLNNILCIEQ
;
A
#
# COMPACT_ATOMS: atom_id res chain seq x y z
N MET A 1 -68.69 50.62 52.77
CA MET A 1 -69.02 49.40 52.01
C MET A 1 -69.35 49.76 50.57
N LYS A 2 -68.41 49.60 49.64
CA LYS A 2 -68.64 49.62 48.18
C LYS A 2 -67.63 48.66 47.54
N LYS A 3 -68.12 47.57 46.95
CA LYS A 3 -67.37 46.74 46.00
C LYS A 3 -67.49 47.40 44.63
N ILE A 4 -66.38 47.58 43.93
CA ILE A 4 -66.34 47.81 42.48
C ILE A 4 -65.15 47.00 41.92
N TYR A 5 -65.46 46.27 40.85
CA TYR A 5 -64.64 45.28 40.15
C TYR A 5 -63.71 45.96 39.12
N TYR A 6 -62.49 45.42 38.95
CA TYR A 6 -61.70 45.58 37.71
C TYR A 6 -60.98 44.24 37.46
N LEU A 7 -61.49 43.46 36.49
CA LEU A 7 -61.18 43.44 35.06
C LEU A 7 -60.03 42.46 34.76
N PHE A 8 -60.44 41.34 34.16
CA PHE A 8 -59.66 40.17 33.80
C PHE A 8 -58.69 40.53 32.65
N GLY A 9 -57.39 40.65 32.94
CA GLY A 9 -56.35 40.82 31.94
C GLY A 9 -55.82 39.46 31.49
N PHE A 10 -56.27 38.97 30.33
CA PHE A 10 -55.78 37.73 29.72
C PHE A 10 -54.45 38.01 29.00
N PHE A 11 -53.32 37.74 29.66
CA PHE A 11 -51.99 37.85 29.05
C PHE A 11 -51.72 36.58 28.22
N LEU A 12 -51.95 36.66 26.91
CA LEU A 12 -51.60 35.61 25.95
C LEU A 12 -50.08 35.57 25.75
N MET A 13 -49.37 34.88 26.65
CA MET A 13 -47.97 34.49 26.41
C MET A 13 -47.96 33.40 25.33
N PHE A 14 -47.64 33.80 24.10
CA PHE A 14 -47.19 32.87 23.07
C PHE A 14 -45.86 32.25 23.52
N CYS A 15 -45.93 31.08 24.15
CA CYS A 15 -44.77 30.20 24.29
C CYS A 15 -44.40 29.67 22.90
N PHE A 16 -43.68 30.47 22.13
CA PHE A 16 -42.89 29.98 21.01
C PHE A 16 -41.91 28.96 21.58
N HIS A 17 -42.29 27.69 21.51
CA HIS A 17 -41.34 26.60 21.71
C HIS A 17 -40.28 26.77 20.64
N CYS A 18 -39.09 27.22 21.06
CA CYS A 18 -37.91 27.18 20.23
C CYS A 18 -37.65 25.70 19.93
N LYS A 19 -38.15 25.19 18.79
CA LYS A 19 -37.65 23.92 18.26
C LYS A 19 -36.17 24.15 18.02
N LYS A 20 -35.32 23.34 18.66
CA LYS A 20 -33.88 23.31 18.36
C LYS A 20 -33.73 23.35 16.84
N ALA A 21 -32.93 24.31 16.36
CA ALA A 21 -32.51 24.28 14.97
C ALA A 21 -31.90 22.89 14.71
N ASN A 22 -32.43 22.15 13.74
CA ASN A 22 -31.82 20.92 13.25
C ASN A 22 -30.54 21.31 12.48
N LEU A 23 -29.54 21.77 13.22
CA LEU A 23 -28.16 21.83 12.74
C LEU A 23 -27.69 20.38 12.73
N CYS A 24 -27.85 19.72 11.59
CA CYS A 24 -27.29 18.40 11.40
C CYS A 24 -25.77 18.51 11.48
N ASN A 25 -25.21 18.15 12.63
CA ASN A 25 -23.78 17.94 12.77
C ASN A 25 -23.49 16.45 12.53
N PRO A 26 -22.83 16.08 11.41
CA PRO A 26 -22.49 14.69 11.12
C PRO A 26 -21.59 14.04 12.18
N ALA A 27 -20.90 14.84 13.01
CA ALA A 27 -20.02 14.39 14.07
C ALA A 27 -20.71 14.24 15.44
N ASP A 28 -21.99 14.64 15.57
CA ASP A 28 -22.73 14.55 16.83
C ASP A 28 -23.47 13.21 16.95
N ILE A 29 -22.92 12.30 17.75
CA ILE A 29 -23.42 10.94 17.97
C ILE A 29 -24.75 10.86 18.74
N GLU A 30 -25.22 11.97 19.30
CA GLU A 30 -26.50 12.02 20.02
C GLU A 30 -27.65 12.56 19.13
N SER A 31 -27.31 13.13 17.97
CA SER A 31 -28.27 13.66 17.02
C SER A 31 -28.85 12.57 16.10
N GLN A 32 -30.11 12.71 15.68
CA GLN A 32 -30.78 11.76 14.80
C GLN A 32 -30.05 11.57 13.45
N CYS A 33 -29.32 12.60 12.96
CA CYS A 33 -28.49 12.51 11.76
C CYS A 33 -27.12 11.86 12.01
N GLY A 34 -26.50 12.04 13.18
CA GLY A 34 -25.25 11.36 13.52
C GLY A 34 -25.45 9.86 13.75
N ILE A 35 -26.56 9.48 14.38
CA ILE A 35 -26.96 8.06 14.52
C ILE A 35 -27.23 7.44 13.14
N LEU A 36 -27.85 8.19 12.21
CA LEU A 36 -28.04 7.73 10.83
C LEU A 36 -26.69 7.48 10.13
N ASN A 37 -25.71 8.36 10.30
CA ASN A 37 -24.36 8.16 9.75
C ASN A 37 -23.66 6.93 10.34
N LEU A 38 -23.84 6.65 11.64
CA LEU A 38 -23.33 5.42 12.25
C LEU A 38 -24.03 4.16 11.70
N ALA A 39 -25.34 4.25 11.44
CA ALA A 39 -26.11 3.14 10.87
C ALA A 39 -25.84 2.91 9.37
N PHE A 40 -25.38 3.93 8.65
CA PHE A 40 -24.95 3.85 7.24
C PHE A 40 -23.44 3.70 7.05
N GLN A 41 -22.64 3.72 8.11
CA GLN A 41 -21.27 3.25 8.05
C GLN A 41 -21.31 1.75 7.76
N LYS A 42 -21.11 1.43 6.48
CA LYS A 42 -20.66 0.11 6.05
C LYS A 42 -19.61 -0.33 7.08
N PRO A 43 -19.80 -1.46 7.78
CA PRO A 43 -18.82 -1.92 8.74
C PRO A 43 -17.46 -1.88 8.04
N ILE A 44 -16.44 -1.34 8.71
CA ILE A 44 -15.06 -1.46 8.27
C ILE A 44 -14.77 -2.96 8.30
N SER A 45 -15.15 -3.62 7.20
CA SER A 45 -14.64 -4.92 6.84
C SER A 45 -13.16 -4.65 6.67
N PHE A 46 -12.38 -5.06 7.66
CA PHE A 46 -11.06 -5.60 7.36
C PHE A 46 -11.35 -6.77 6.43
N GLY A 47 -11.47 -6.44 5.14
CA GLY A 47 -11.52 -7.44 4.09
C GLY A 47 -10.25 -8.28 4.23
N PRO A 48 -10.25 -9.50 3.68
CA PRO A 48 -8.99 -10.22 3.51
C PRO A 48 -7.96 -9.26 2.88
N PRO A 49 -6.66 -9.39 3.22
CA PRO A 49 -5.61 -8.55 2.63
C PRO A 49 -5.87 -8.44 1.13
N LYS A 50 -5.90 -7.21 0.62
CA LYS A 50 -6.36 -6.90 -0.74
C LYS A 50 -5.38 -7.55 -1.72
N LYS A 51 -5.65 -8.79 -2.09
CA LYS A 51 -4.84 -9.56 -3.03
C LYS A 51 -4.85 -8.85 -4.38
N PRO A 52 -3.72 -8.79 -5.11
CA PRO A 52 -3.75 -8.39 -6.51
C PRO A 52 -4.83 -9.19 -7.27
N GLN A 53 -5.67 -8.51 -8.04
CA GLN A 53 -6.84 -9.02 -8.76
C GLN A 53 -6.56 -9.26 -10.25
N CYS A 54 -5.31 -9.22 -10.69
CA CYS A 54 -4.91 -9.51 -12.07
C CYS A 54 -4.67 -11.01 -12.30
N SER A 55 -4.97 -11.49 -13.52
CA SER A 55 -4.69 -12.87 -13.96
C SER A 55 -4.75 -12.99 -15.49
N PRO A 56 -3.61 -13.12 -16.20
CA PRO A 56 -2.24 -12.96 -15.68
C PRO A 56 -1.97 -11.52 -15.23
N CYS A 57 -0.92 -11.33 -14.43
CA CYS A 57 -0.49 -10.00 -14.00
C CYS A 57 0.67 -9.50 -14.87
N ARG A 58 0.76 -8.18 -14.99
CA ARG A 58 1.85 -7.51 -15.69
C ARG A 58 2.77 -6.78 -14.73
N MET A 59 4.02 -6.61 -15.14
CA MET A 59 5.01 -5.84 -14.39
C MET A 59 5.90 -5.02 -15.31
N PHE A 60 6.43 -3.92 -14.78
CA PHE A 60 7.39 -3.08 -15.49
C PHE A 60 8.35 -2.41 -14.52
N VAL A 61 9.52 -2.04 -15.04
CA VAL A 61 10.47 -1.19 -14.32
C VAL A 61 10.17 0.27 -14.67
N SER A 62 10.11 1.14 -13.66
CA SER A 62 9.83 2.57 -13.84
C SER A 62 10.75 3.19 -14.90
N ALA A 63 10.24 4.13 -15.70
CA ALA A 63 11.08 4.87 -16.66
C ALA A 63 12.08 5.77 -15.93
N THR A 64 11.69 6.31 -14.77
CA THR A 64 12.51 7.20 -13.96
C THR A 64 13.19 6.43 -12.83
N SER A 65 14.45 6.75 -12.57
CA SER A 65 15.20 6.29 -11.40
C SER A 65 15.04 7.28 -10.24
N TYR A 66 14.99 6.78 -9.01
CA TYR A 66 14.75 7.54 -7.79
C TYR A 66 15.80 7.24 -6.73
N ASN A 67 16.08 8.24 -5.90
CA ASN A 67 16.74 8.00 -4.62
C ASN A 67 15.78 7.27 -3.66
N ALA A 68 16.29 6.80 -2.52
CA ALA A 68 15.51 5.98 -1.59
C ALA A 68 14.48 6.76 -0.75
N ASN A 69 14.46 8.10 -0.82
CA ASN A 69 13.34 8.89 -0.29
C ASN A 69 12.17 8.88 -1.29
N LEU A 70 11.44 7.77 -1.27
CA LEU A 70 10.30 7.52 -2.14
C LEU A 70 9.00 8.13 -1.57
N GLN A 71 9.07 8.84 -0.45
CA GLN A 71 7.92 9.27 0.36
C GLN A 71 7.14 8.06 0.92
N GLY A 72 7.90 7.04 1.37
CA GLY A 72 7.35 5.79 1.88
C GLY A 72 6.73 4.91 0.81
N ILE A 73 6.09 3.81 1.25
CA ILE A 73 5.41 2.85 0.38
C ILE A 73 4.32 3.54 -0.47
N SER A 74 3.54 4.44 0.12
CA SER A 74 2.49 5.16 -0.60
C SER A 74 3.05 6.05 -1.71
N GLY A 75 4.17 6.74 -1.45
CA GLY A 75 4.83 7.55 -2.49
C GLY A 75 5.44 6.70 -3.60
N ALA A 76 5.97 5.52 -3.29
CA ALA A 76 6.43 4.56 -4.29
C ALA A 76 5.28 4.05 -5.18
N ASP A 77 4.11 3.77 -4.60
CA ASP A 77 2.92 3.39 -5.38
C ASP A 77 2.45 4.53 -6.29
N VAL A 78 2.46 5.78 -5.80
CA VAL A 78 2.11 6.95 -6.63
C VAL A 78 3.05 7.03 -7.84
N LYS A 79 4.37 6.84 -7.64
CA LYS A 79 5.33 6.80 -8.75
C LYS A 79 4.96 5.71 -9.77
N CYS A 80 4.60 4.50 -9.35
CA CYS A 80 4.13 3.46 -10.28
C CYS A 80 2.83 3.84 -11.00
N SER A 81 1.90 4.51 -10.32
CA SER A 81 0.60 4.88 -10.90
C SER A 81 0.67 5.99 -11.96
N ILE A 82 1.74 6.80 -11.95
CA ILE A 82 1.94 7.91 -12.89
C ILE A 82 3.14 7.68 -13.82
N ASP A 83 3.82 6.54 -13.72
CA ASP A 83 5.03 6.28 -14.51
C ASP A 83 4.72 6.22 -16.02
N PRO A 84 5.56 6.80 -16.90
CA PRO A 84 5.35 6.73 -18.34
C PRO A 84 5.33 5.31 -18.94
N ASN A 85 5.97 4.32 -18.29
CA ASN A 85 5.92 2.92 -18.72
C ASN A 85 4.63 2.20 -18.29
N LYS A 86 3.79 2.83 -17.46
CA LYS A 86 2.48 2.29 -17.06
C LYS A 86 1.54 2.32 -18.28
N PRO A 87 0.80 1.24 -18.57
CA PRO A 87 -0.22 1.26 -19.60
C PRO A 87 -1.43 2.08 -19.14
N ALA A 88 -2.29 2.45 -20.09
CA ALA A 88 -3.48 3.26 -19.80
C ALA A 88 -4.43 2.55 -18.81
N ASP A 89 -4.45 1.22 -18.84
CA ASP A 89 -5.24 0.37 -17.95
C ASP A 89 -4.43 -0.14 -16.74
N GLY A 90 -5.12 -0.82 -15.83
CA GLY A 90 -4.51 -1.44 -14.65
C GLY A 90 -4.12 -0.44 -13.55
N ILE A 91 -4.06 -0.96 -12.33
CA ILE A 91 -3.52 -0.28 -11.15
C ILE A 91 -2.18 -0.94 -10.85
N TYR A 92 -1.16 -0.16 -10.51
CA TYR A 92 0.19 -0.67 -10.26
C TYR A 92 0.71 -0.16 -8.93
N LYS A 93 1.38 -1.04 -8.19
CA LYS A 93 2.04 -0.76 -6.92
C LYS A 93 3.50 -1.18 -6.98
N ALA A 94 4.34 -0.56 -6.14
CA ALA A 94 5.77 -0.87 -6.10
C ALA A 94 6.03 -2.19 -5.35
N LEU A 95 6.89 -3.06 -5.91
CA LEU A 95 7.49 -4.18 -5.19
C LEU A 95 8.56 -3.66 -4.25
N LEU A 96 8.11 -3.21 -3.08
CA LEU A 96 8.92 -2.51 -2.08
C LEU A 96 8.39 -2.85 -0.69
N VAL A 97 9.24 -3.15 0.28
CA VAL A 97 8.80 -3.49 1.66
C VAL A 97 9.46 -2.60 2.69
N ASP A 98 8.77 -2.41 3.82
CA ASP A 98 9.27 -1.65 4.97
C ASP A 98 8.93 -2.28 6.33
N ASP A 99 8.26 -3.44 6.34
CA ASP A 99 7.79 -4.17 7.53
C ASP A 99 6.69 -3.47 8.36
N VAL A 100 6.27 -2.27 7.97
CA VAL A 100 5.26 -1.47 8.67
C VAL A 100 4.02 -1.31 7.82
N ASN A 101 4.19 -0.78 6.60
CA ASN A 101 3.12 -0.50 5.65
C ASN A 101 3.00 -1.60 4.59
N ARG A 102 4.11 -2.27 4.24
CA ARG A 102 4.13 -3.41 3.32
C ARG A 102 5.16 -4.45 3.74
N ARG A 103 4.72 -5.72 3.77
CA ARG A 103 5.54 -6.91 4.07
C ARG A 103 5.05 -8.11 3.26
N ALA A 104 5.98 -8.90 2.74
CA ALA A 104 5.70 -10.25 2.24
C ALA A 104 5.64 -11.27 3.40
N CYS A 105 6.76 -11.52 4.07
CA CYS A 105 6.86 -12.59 5.07
C CYS A 105 7.49 -12.14 6.39
N THR A 106 7.05 -12.74 7.51
CA THR A 106 7.71 -12.69 8.83
C THR A 106 8.62 -13.90 9.07
N SER A 107 8.46 -14.95 8.26
CA SER A 107 9.33 -16.13 8.22
C SER A 107 9.92 -16.31 6.83
N ALA A 108 11.01 -17.06 6.69
CA ALA A 108 11.64 -17.28 5.39
C ALA A 108 10.64 -17.88 4.39
N ASN A 109 10.45 -17.19 3.26
CA ASN A 109 9.52 -17.55 2.19
C ASN A 109 8.09 -17.82 2.67
N CYS A 110 7.67 -17.15 3.75
CA CYS A 110 6.34 -17.30 4.36
C CYS A 110 6.04 -18.75 4.79
N SER A 111 7.06 -19.48 5.26
CA SER A 111 6.96 -20.92 5.57
C SER A 111 6.14 -21.25 6.83
N VAL A 112 5.84 -20.28 7.69
CA VAL A 112 5.13 -20.50 8.96
C VAL A 112 3.64 -20.19 8.86
N GLY A 113 3.29 -18.97 8.46
CA GLY A 113 1.92 -18.48 8.33
C GLY A 113 1.43 -18.34 6.89
N GLY A 114 2.30 -18.55 5.89
CA GLY A 114 1.94 -18.37 4.49
C GLY A 114 1.44 -16.95 4.21
N ILE A 115 0.33 -16.84 3.49
CA ILE A 115 -0.27 -15.55 3.14
C ILE A 115 -0.72 -14.72 4.35
N THR A 116 -0.88 -15.29 5.55
CA THR A 116 -1.30 -14.53 6.73
C THR A 116 -0.18 -13.66 7.31
N GLU A 117 1.06 -13.85 6.85
CA GLU A 117 2.21 -13.02 7.24
C GLU A 117 2.21 -11.65 6.54
N GLN A 118 1.45 -11.52 5.45
CA GLN A 118 1.49 -10.39 4.52
C GLN A 118 0.80 -9.14 5.06
N ILE A 119 1.37 -7.98 4.73
CA ILE A 119 0.74 -6.66 4.86
C ILE A 119 0.81 -5.99 3.49
N ASP A 120 -0.35 -5.63 2.94
CA ASP A 120 -0.49 -4.94 1.64
C ASP A 120 0.43 -5.49 0.53
N TRP A 121 0.56 -6.81 0.47
CA TRP A 121 1.51 -7.47 -0.42
C TRP A 121 1.06 -7.43 -1.88
N VAL A 122 2.01 -7.24 -2.79
CA VAL A 122 1.75 -6.91 -4.20
C VAL A 122 1.89 -8.09 -5.16
N VAL A 123 2.33 -9.26 -4.69
CA VAL A 123 2.41 -10.49 -5.50
C VAL A 123 1.34 -11.47 -5.03
N ALA A 124 0.36 -11.72 -5.89
CA ALA A 124 -0.75 -12.64 -5.62
C ALA A 124 -0.28 -14.10 -5.70
N PRO A 125 -0.87 -15.01 -4.92
CA PRO A 125 -0.56 -16.44 -4.99
C PRO A 125 -0.98 -17.10 -6.31
N ASN A 126 -0.13 -18.00 -6.84
CA ASN A 126 -0.38 -18.80 -8.04
C ASN A 126 -0.70 -17.99 -9.30
N ILE A 127 -0.08 -16.81 -9.46
CA ILE A 127 -0.28 -15.94 -10.63
C ILE A 127 1.01 -15.83 -11.43
N SER A 128 0.85 -15.88 -12.76
CA SER A 128 1.94 -15.63 -13.71
C SER A 128 2.12 -14.13 -13.95
N TYR A 129 3.37 -13.67 -13.86
CA TYR A 129 3.80 -12.29 -14.04
C TYR A 129 4.57 -12.12 -15.34
N TYR A 130 4.10 -11.23 -16.20
CA TYR A 130 4.66 -10.96 -17.51
C TYR A 130 5.28 -9.56 -17.56
N SER A 131 6.41 -9.42 -18.26
CA SER A 131 7.00 -8.11 -18.52
C SER A 131 6.14 -7.34 -19.52
N LEU A 132 5.77 -6.10 -19.20
CA LEU A 132 5.08 -5.23 -20.15
C LEU A 132 5.94 -4.87 -21.36
N ASN A 133 7.26 -4.86 -21.22
CA ASN A 133 8.17 -4.48 -22.30
C ASN A 133 8.25 -5.61 -23.35
N THR A 134 8.48 -6.84 -22.90
CA THR A 134 8.74 -7.98 -23.81
C THR A 134 7.55 -8.92 -23.99
N SER A 135 6.48 -8.75 -23.20
CA SER A 135 5.36 -9.71 -23.08
C SER A 135 5.78 -11.14 -22.68
N ALA A 136 7.02 -11.32 -22.22
CA ALA A 136 7.54 -12.61 -21.80
C ALA A 136 7.16 -12.92 -20.34
N LEU A 137 6.95 -14.19 -20.04
CA LEU A 137 6.79 -14.68 -18.68
C LEU A 137 8.08 -14.43 -17.89
N ILE A 138 7.99 -13.79 -16.73
CA ILE A 138 9.12 -13.67 -15.79
C ILE A 138 9.08 -14.81 -14.79
N PHE A 139 7.96 -14.98 -14.08
CA PHE A 139 7.75 -16.05 -13.11
C PHE A 139 6.28 -16.32 -12.85
N THR A 140 6.01 -17.45 -12.20
CA THR A 140 4.72 -17.76 -11.58
C THR A 140 4.95 -17.86 -10.08
N SER A 141 4.21 -17.07 -9.29
CA SER A 141 4.30 -17.10 -7.83
C SER A 141 3.76 -18.43 -7.28
N ASP A 142 4.22 -18.80 -6.09
CA ASP A 142 3.73 -19.97 -5.37
C ASP A 142 2.42 -19.68 -4.61
N LEU A 143 1.99 -20.66 -3.79
CA LEU A 143 0.79 -20.55 -2.95
C LEU A 143 0.87 -19.46 -1.87
N ASN A 144 2.07 -18.98 -1.58
CA ASN A 144 2.34 -17.89 -0.64
C ASN A 144 2.47 -16.54 -1.34
N GLY A 145 2.35 -16.47 -2.67
CA GLY A 145 2.56 -15.22 -3.40
C GLY A 145 4.01 -14.76 -3.38
N VAL A 146 4.96 -15.69 -3.29
CA VAL A 146 6.40 -15.43 -3.43
C VAL A 146 6.99 -16.33 -4.51
N PHE A 147 8.30 -16.25 -4.73
CA PHE A 147 8.98 -17.09 -5.73
C PHE A 147 10.39 -17.46 -5.30
N THR A 148 10.77 -18.73 -5.44
CA THR A 148 12.08 -19.25 -4.97
C THR A 148 12.89 -19.95 -6.06
N GLY A 149 12.44 -19.90 -7.32
CA GLY A 149 13.11 -20.53 -8.45
C GLY A 149 14.06 -19.60 -9.22
N SER A 150 14.32 -19.96 -10.48
CA SER A 150 14.94 -19.07 -11.47
C SER A 150 13.86 -18.45 -12.35
N PHE A 151 13.95 -17.14 -12.60
CA PHE A 151 13.08 -16.47 -13.54
C PHE A 151 13.28 -17.03 -14.94
N ALA A 152 12.18 -17.15 -15.69
CA ALA A 152 12.18 -17.66 -17.06
C ALA A 152 12.92 -16.72 -18.02
N THR A 153 12.96 -15.42 -17.71
CA THR A 153 13.77 -14.43 -18.41
C THR A 153 14.10 -13.25 -17.48
N THR A 154 14.96 -12.33 -17.94
CA THR A 154 15.27 -11.10 -17.19
C THR A 154 14.08 -10.15 -17.19
N MET A 155 13.87 -9.41 -16.10
CA MET A 155 12.75 -8.46 -15.99
C MET A 155 12.87 -7.31 -17.00
N SER A 156 14.09 -6.80 -17.19
CA SER A 156 14.42 -5.72 -18.11
C SER A 156 15.91 -5.74 -18.48
N ALA A 157 16.34 -4.76 -19.27
CA ALA A 157 17.76 -4.42 -19.40
C ALA A 157 18.37 -4.08 -18.01
N PRO A 158 19.70 -4.23 -17.83
CA PRO A 158 20.35 -4.08 -16.53
C PRO A 158 20.06 -2.74 -15.86
N THR A 159 19.32 -2.76 -14.76
CA THR A 159 19.17 -1.62 -13.86
C THR A 159 18.95 -2.07 -12.42
N GLY A 160 19.30 -1.21 -11.46
CA GLY A 160 19.03 -1.43 -10.04
C GLY A 160 17.57 -1.15 -9.70
N ILE A 161 16.99 -1.92 -8.78
CA ILE A 161 15.64 -1.68 -8.24
C ILE A 161 15.64 -1.68 -6.71
N TRP A 162 15.05 -0.66 -6.09
CA TRP A 162 14.82 -0.66 -4.65
C TRP A 162 13.76 -1.69 -4.28
N THR A 163 14.01 -2.50 -3.25
CA THR A 163 13.05 -3.52 -2.78
C THR A 163 12.93 -3.60 -1.27
N GLY A 164 14.03 -3.47 -0.51
CA GLY A 164 14.05 -3.70 0.94
C GLY A 164 13.87 -5.15 1.36
N ILE A 165 13.88 -6.07 0.38
CA ILE A 165 13.72 -7.51 0.61
C ILE A 165 15.07 -8.10 0.98
N LYS A 166 15.12 -8.95 2.00
CA LYS A 166 16.31 -9.67 2.41
C LYS A 166 16.66 -10.78 1.41
N ASN A 167 17.96 -10.98 1.18
CA ASN A 167 18.49 -12.12 0.44
C ASN A 167 19.69 -12.73 1.19
N ASN A 168 19.45 -13.75 2.02
CA ASN A 168 20.51 -14.38 2.81
C ASN A 168 20.23 -15.88 3.11
N PRO A 169 20.97 -16.83 2.50
CA PRO A 169 21.93 -16.65 1.40
C PRO A 169 21.26 -16.60 0.01
N SER A 170 19.94 -16.83 -0.05
CA SER A 170 19.12 -16.77 -1.27
C SER A 170 17.73 -16.20 -0.93
N TRP A 171 16.73 -16.46 -1.79
CA TRP A 171 15.33 -16.08 -1.61
C TRP A 171 14.86 -16.22 -0.14
N ASP A 172 14.50 -15.09 0.47
CA ASP A 172 14.02 -15.01 1.86
C ASP A 172 12.63 -14.34 1.93
N TRP A 173 12.37 -13.32 1.10
CA TRP A 173 11.12 -12.52 1.07
C TRP A 173 10.69 -11.89 2.41
N GLN A 174 11.53 -11.99 3.44
CA GLN A 174 11.43 -11.15 4.62
C GLN A 174 11.91 -9.73 4.28
N THR A 175 11.42 -8.74 5.02
CA THR A 175 11.98 -7.38 4.97
C THR A 175 13.37 -7.39 5.61
N ASP A 176 14.36 -6.78 4.97
CA ASP A 176 15.62 -6.43 5.63
C ASP A 176 15.40 -5.14 6.43
N THR A 177 14.95 -5.26 7.68
CA THR A 177 14.49 -4.12 8.49
C THR A 177 15.57 -3.08 8.80
N SER A 178 16.85 -3.45 8.70
CA SER A 178 17.98 -2.51 8.77
C SER A 178 18.23 -1.74 7.47
N HIS A 179 17.66 -2.20 6.35
CA HIS A 179 18.01 -1.75 5.00
C HIS A 179 16.78 -1.34 4.17
N THR A 180 15.92 -0.52 4.76
CA THR A 180 14.73 0.10 4.12
C THR A 180 14.83 1.63 3.99
N CYS A 181 16.01 2.22 4.23
CA CYS A 181 16.25 3.66 4.23
C CYS A 181 15.20 4.45 5.04
N THR A 182 15.01 4.03 6.30
CA THR A 182 14.03 4.60 7.22
C THR A 182 12.62 4.58 6.61
N SER A 183 12.14 3.39 6.22
CA SER A 183 10.87 3.20 5.52
C SER A 183 10.75 4.10 4.29
N TRP A 184 11.82 4.17 3.50
CA TRP A 184 11.92 4.90 2.23
C TRP A 184 11.68 6.40 2.36
N SER A 185 12.24 6.98 3.42
CA SER A 185 12.25 8.42 3.68
C SER A 185 13.66 9.02 3.73
N ASP A 186 14.71 8.18 3.70
CA ASP A 186 16.11 8.59 3.74
C ASP A 186 16.76 8.49 2.35
N ASN A 187 17.40 9.57 1.90
CA ASN A 187 18.16 9.64 0.66
C ASN A 187 19.63 10.03 0.84
N VAL A 188 20.18 9.84 2.04
CA VAL A 188 21.53 10.31 2.40
C VAL A 188 22.37 9.16 2.98
N SER A 189 21.80 8.36 3.88
CA SER A 189 22.57 7.36 4.62
C SER A 189 23.24 6.34 3.70
N ALA A 190 24.51 6.04 4.00
CA ALA A 190 25.23 4.96 3.33
C ALA A 190 24.66 3.61 3.75
N ASN A 191 24.63 2.65 2.81
CA ASN A 191 24.18 1.28 3.06
C ASN A 191 22.81 1.23 3.75
N CYS A 192 21.85 2.06 3.33
CA CYS A 192 20.55 2.11 3.99
C CYS A 192 19.49 1.26 3.30
N GLY A 193 19.71 0.82 2.06
CA GLY A 193 18.65 0.23 1.23
C GLY A 193 19.07 -1.06 0.57
N THR A 194 18.23 -2.09 0.63
CA THR A 194 18.43 -3.31 -0.17
C THR A 194 17.85 -3.10 -1.57
N TYR A 195 18.57 -3.60 -2.58
CA TYR A 195 18.22 -3.47 -3.99
C TYR A 195 18.57 -4.74 -4.78
N GLY A 196 17.86 -4.95 -5.88
CA GLY A 196 18.12 -6.00 -6.87
C GLY A 196 18.63 -5.43 -8.19
N VAL A 197 19.03 -6.31 -9.12
CA VAL A 197 19.44 -5.91 -10.47
C VAL A 197 18.71 -6.74 -11.53
N THR A 198 17.91 -6.08 -12.36
CA THR A 198 16.86 -6.69 -13.20
C THR A 198 17.36 -7.60 -14.34
N SER A 199 18.67 -7.60 -14.61
CA SER A 199 19.33 -8.46 -15.59
C SER A 199 19.74 -9.83 -15.05
N TRP A 200 19.55 -10.11 -13.76
CA TRP A 200 19.71 -11.45 -13.20
C TRP A 200 18.41 -12.26 -13.33
N GLN A 201 18.53 -13.59 -13.24
CA GLN A 201 17.40 -14.52 -13.31
C GLN A 201 17.23 -15.34 -12.01
N ASP A 202 17.91 -14.94 -10.94
CA ASP A 202 17.78 -15.55 -9.62
C ASP A 202 17.44 -14.48 -8.57
N SER A 203 17.55 -14.83 -7.30
CA SER A 203 17.26 -13.93 -6.17
C SER A 203 17.90 -12.54 -6.26
N ARG A 204 19.06 -12.40 -6.92
CA ARG A 204 19.77 -11.13 -7.14
C ARG A 204 19.00 -10.13 -7.98
N ALA A 205 18.01 -10.59 -8.75
CA ALA A 205 17.11 -9.72 -9.48
C ALA A 205 16.20 -8.90 -8.57
N ILE A 206 15.90 -9.40 -7.37
CA ILE A 206 15.07 -8.72 -6.37
C ILE A 206 15.92 -8.10 -5.25
N ALA A 207 16.96 -8.79 -4.80
CA ALA A 207 17.83 -8.30 -3.74
C ALA A 207 19.21 -8.94 -3.86
N ILE A 208 20.30 -8.19 -3.71
CA ILE A 208 21.66 -8.75 -3.69
C ILE A 208 22.06 -9.12 -2.26
N THR A 209 22.64 -10.31 -2.06
CA THR A 209 23.16 -10.74 -0.76
C THR A 209 24.28 -9.82 -0.27
N SER A 210 24.12 -9.29 0.94
CA SER A 210 25.13 -8.46 1.62
C SER A 210 25.62 -7.24 0.83
N ALA A 211 24.77 -6.69 -0.05
CA ALA A 211 25.05 -5.46 -0.78
C ALA A 211 23.90 -4.46 -0.56
N TYR A 212 24.28 -3.25 -0.16
CA TYR A 212 23.34 -2.21 0.25
C TYR A 212 23.65 -0.91 -0.48
N GLY A 213 22.62 -0.25 -0.97
CA GLY A 213 22.75 1.02 -1.67
C GLY A 213 22.84 2.18 -0.68
N ASN A 214 23.55 3.24 -1.10
CA ASN A 214 23.44 4.55 -0.46
C ASN A 214 22.06 5.14 -0.80
N GLY A 215 21.42 5.81 0.16
CA GLY A 215 20.08 6.37 -0.05
C GLY A 215 20.01 7.37 -1.21
N GLY A 216 21.11 8.05 -1.53
CA GLY A 216 21.21 8.99 -2.65
C GLY A 216 21.41 8.33 -4.02
N THR A 217 21.69 7.03 -4.08
CA THR A 217 21.81 6.29 -5.34
C THR A 217 20.47 6.27 -6.06
N LEU A 218 20.49 6.53 -7.37
CA LEU A 218 19.29 6.46 -8.20
C LEU A 218 19.09 5.02 -8.70
N ASN A 219 18.08 4.35 -8.15
CA ASN A 219 17.60 3.06 -8.64
C ASN A 219 16.14 3.19 -9.11
N ASN A 220 15.72 2.32 -10.03
CA ASN A 220 14.33 2.25 -10.44
C ASN A 220 13.46 1.59 -9.35
N ILE A 221 12.16 1.55 -9.59
CA ILE A 221 11.22 0.73 -8.83
C ILE A 221 10.55 -0.27 -9.78
N LEU A 222 10.32 -1.49 -9.28
CA LEU A 222 9.57 -2.49 -10.02
C LEU A 222 8.08 -2.34 -9.67
N CYS A 223 7.26 -2.10 -10.68
CA CYS A 223 5.83 -1.86 -10.55
C CYS A 223 5.04 -3.12 -10.96
N ILE A 224 4.12 -3.54 -10.10
CA ILE A 224 3.35 -4.78 -10.22
C ILE A 224 1.86 -4.44 -10.35
N GLU A 225 1.20 -5.01 -11.35
CA GLU A 225 -0.24 -4.88 -11.54
C GLU A 225 -1.03 -5.44 -10.34
N GLN A 226 -2.16 -4.81 -10.02
CA GLN A 226 -3.02 -5.08 -8.86
C GLN A 226 -4.44 -5.44 -9.25
#